data_AF-A0AAD5I888-F1
#
_entry.id   AF-A0AAD5I888-F1
#
_cell.length_a   1.000
_cell.length_b   1.000
_cell.length_c   1.000
_cell.angle_alpha   90.00
_cell.angle_beta   90.00
_cell.angle_gamma   90.00
#
_symmetry.space_group_name_H-M   'P 1'
#
loop_
_entity.id
_entity.type
_entity.pdbx_description
1 polymer ?
#
loop_
_entity_poly.entity_id
_entity_poly.type
_entity_poly.pdbx_seq_one_letter_code
_entity_poly.pdbx_strand_id
1 'polypeptide(L)'
;MALGKLGEEDIISRLSDDVLIHILLRLQTKDAVRTCVLSSRWRNLWTLIYNFYFDDGEDDPFGRDPSFEKFVDGVLSVCQSKDVHNFYLDCTMISDDEISHVVPWISFAVEHKVRNLNLKVDIDRVGVWLVRLPQSLLTCSSLVELTMLSDCIFDIPESSVVCFPSLKIIFMSIRSPDGNLMKKLFKNCPILEDLSIHGSNLNNEDESTFDINVSTLKMFRIWLVTIDELEVNHAMELLRGINCTKSLSLTAYTMEFISLAINDEMPTFSNLIHLELGIKACFGRKLLPRFLAISPNLEVLILEMVSSIVIN
;
A
#
# COMPACT_ATOMS: atom_id res chain seq x y z
N MET A 1 48.29 44.14 -9.33
CA MET A 1 47.10 44.28 -10.18
C MET A 1 46.35 42.97 -10.12
N ALA A 2 45.21 42.97 -9.43
CA ALA A 2 44.31 41.82 -9.37
C ALA A 2 43.56 41.71 -10.70
N LEU A 3 43.61 40.53 -11.32
CA LEU A 3 42.66 40.12 -12.33
C LEU A 3 41.91 38.92 -11.75
N GLY A 4 40.84 39.23 -11.01
CA GLY A 4 39.86 38.23 -10.59
C GLY A 4 39.23 37.62 -11.83
N LYS A 5 39.37 36.30 -11.98
CA LYS A 5 38.49 35.53 -12.86
C LYS A 5 37.07 35.71 -12.33
N LEU A 6 36.20 36.39 -13.09
CA LEU A 6 34.77 36.17 -12.96
C LEU A 6 34.54 34.70 -13.32
N GLY A 7 34.45 33.84 -12.31
CA GLY A 7 33.93 32.49 -12.50
C GLY A 7 32.49 32.65 -12.95
N GLU A 8 32.17 32.11 -14.13
CA GLU A 8 30.77 31.99 -14.54
C GLU A 8 30.03 31.23 -13.44
N GLU A 9 29.07 31.90 -12.80
CA GLU A 9 28.19 31.25 -11.84
C GLU A 9 27.51 30.07 -12.52
N ASP A 10 27.70 28.89 -11.94
CA ASP A 10 27.04 27.67 -12.35
C ASP A 10 25.52 27.86 -12.43
N ILE A 11 24.90 27.34 -13.48
CA ILE A 11 23.49 27.53 -13.81
C ILE A 11 22.60 27.03 -12.67
N ILE A 12 23.00 25.93 -12.01
CA ILE A 12 22.26 25.36 -10.89
C ILE A 12 22.26 26.32 -9.69
N SER A 13 23.37 27.02 -9.45
CA SER A 13 23.46 28.01 -8.38
C SER A 13 22.54 29.21 -8.58
N ARG A 14 22.08 29.48 -9.82
CA ARG A 14 21.13 30.56 -10.16
C ARG A 14 19.65 30.20 -9.97
N LEU A 15 19.32 28.92 -9.79
CA LEU A 15 17.94 28.48 -9.59
C LEU A 15 17.40 28.98 -8.23
N SER A 16 16.08 29.17 -8.11
CA SER A 16 15.44 29.50 -6.84
C SER A 16 15.37 28.28 -5.91
N ASP A 17 15.20 28.51 -4.61
CA ASP A 17 15.08 27.43 -3.62
C ASP A 17 13.92 26.48 -3.96
N ASP A 18 12.79 27.02 -4.42
CA ASP A 18 11.63 26.22 -4.84
C ASP A 18 11.97 25.25 -5.97
N VAL A 19 12.73 25.70 -6.98
CA VAL A 19 13.14 24.84 -8.10
C VAL A 19 14.12 23.78 -7.63
N LEU A 20 15.05 24.12 -6.74
CA LEU A 20 16.00 23.16 -6.17
C LEU A 20 15.28 22.11 -5.32
N ILE A 21 14.31 22.50 -4.50
CA ILE A 21 13.46 21.58 -3.74
C ILE A 21 12.68 20.67 -4.70
N HIS A 22 12.12 21.22 -5.78
CA HIS A 22 11.46 20.41 -6.81
C HIS A 22 12.39 19.40 -7.49
N ILE A 23 13.67 19.72 -7.69
CA ILE A 23 14.67 18.77 -8.18
C ILE A 23 14.93 17.68 -7.13
N LEU A 24 15.15 18.07 -5.87
CA LEU A 24 15.39 17.14 -4.76
C LEU A 24 14.23 16.15 -4.55
N LEU A 25 12.99 16.59 -4.75
CA LEU A 25 11.79 15.76 -4.67
C LEU A 25 11.67 14.70 -5.78
N ARG A 26 12.55 14.74 -6.80
CA ARG A 26 12.69 13.69 -7.81
C ARG A 26 13.77 12.67 -7.48
N LEU A 27 14.55 12.91 -6.44
CA LEU A 27 15.59 12.00 -5.97
C LEU A 27 15.03 11.10 -4.87
N GLN A 28 15.64 9.93 -4.69
CA GLN A 28 15.46 9.16 -3.46
C GLN A 28 16.02 9.96 -2.27
N THR A 29 15.50 9.70 -1.06
CA THR A 29 15.89 10.47 0.14
C THR A 29 17.39 10.41 0.40
N LYS A 30 18.04 9.26 0.20
CA LYS A 30 19.49 9.09 0.33
C LYS A 30 20.27 10.03 -0.59
N ASP A 31 19.85 10.15 -1.85
CA ASP A 31 20.51 11.02 -2.82
C ASP A 31 20.19 12.50 -2.59
N ALA A 32 18.97 12.83 -2.18
CA ALA A 32 18.61 14.18 -1.77
C ALA A 32 19.49 14.65 -0.59
N VAL A 33 19.67 13.82 0.44
CA VAL A 33 20.55 14.11 1.58
C VAL A 33 22.00 14.25 1.13
N ARG A 34 22.49 13.39 0.22
CA ARG A 34 23.86 13.47 -0.31
C ARG A 34 24.18 14.81 -0.97
N THR A 35 23.19 15.53 -1.50
CA THR A 35 23.41 16.88 -2.05
C THR A 35 23.88 17.89 -1.00
N CYS A 36 23.75 17.59 0.30
CA CYS A 36 24.17 18.49 1.38
C CYS A 36 25.66 18.88 1.33
N VAL A 37 26.50 18.08 0.65
CA VAL A 37 27.94 18.36 0.50
C VAL A 37 28.24 19.35 -0.63
N LEU A 38 27.27 19.66 -1.50
CA LEU A 38 27.48 20.51 -2.68
C LEU A 38 27.70 21.98 -2.30
N SER A 39 26.92 22.50 -1.35
CA SER A 39 27.13 23.84 -0.78
C SER A 39 26.35 24.02 0.53
N SER A 40 26.63 25.12 1.24
CA SER A 40 25.87 25.52 2.45
C SER A 40 24.37 25.70 2.18
N ARG A 41 23.99 26.08 0.95
CA ARG A 41 22.59 26.21 0.53
C ARG A 41 21.93 24.82 0.45
N TRP A 42 22.54 23.89 -0.28
CA TRP A 42 22.02 22.51 -0.41
C TRP A 42 21.94 21.77 0.92
N ARG A 43 22.89 22.05 1.84
CA ARG A 43 22.90 21.48 3.19
C ARG A 43 21.59 21.71 3.95
N ASN A 44 20.91 22.82 3.69
CA ASN A 44 19.64 23.16 4.35
C ASN A 44 18.42 22.90 3.47
N LEU A 45 18.56 22.92 2.13
CA LEU A 45 17.40 22.76 1.25
C LEU A 45 16.78 21.37 1.30
N TRP A 46 17.60 20.32 1.43
CA TRP A 46 17.07 18.96 1.49
C TRP A 46 16.19 18.73 2.72
N THR A 47 16.37 19.48 3.82
CA THR A 47 15.52 19.33 5.01
C THR A 47 14.09 19.82 4.81
N LEU A 48 13.81 20.49 3.68
CA LEU A 48 12.50 21.02 3.30
C LEU A 48 11.72 20.07 2.37
N ILE A 49 12.30 18.93 1.98
CA ILE A 49 11.57 17.95 1.17
C ILE A 49 10.41 17.34 1.96
N TYR A 50 9.37 16.92 1.25
CA TYR A 50 8.14 16.38 1.83
C TYR A 50 7.82 14.97 1.32
N ASN A 51 8.72 14.35 0.54
CA ASN A 51 8.62 12.98 0.08
C ASN A 51 9.81 12.20 0.64
N PHE A 52 9.50 11.14 1.37
CA PHE A 52 10.49 10.27 1.99
C PHE A 52 10.37 8.86 1.44
N TYR A 53 11.51 8.31 1.00
CA TYR A 53 11.67 6.94 0.54
C TYR A 53 12.86 6.35 1.29
N PHE A 54 12.56 5.46 2.22
CA PHE A 54 13.52 4.72 3.02
C PHE A 54 13.46 3.26 2.63
N ASP A 55 14.60 2.72 2.26
CA ASP A 55 14.81 1.38 1.78
C ASP A 55 16.12 0.88 2.40
N ASP A 56 16.05 -0.22 3.14
CA ASP A 56 17.19 -0.81 3.83
C ASP A 56 18.16 -1.53 2.89
N GLY A 57 17.78 -1.72 1.62
CA GLY A 57 18.58 -2.35 0.60
C GLY A 57 18.72 -3.86 0.81
N GLU A 58 17.80 -4.54 1.49
CA GLU A 58 17.84 -6.01 1.60
C GLU A 58 17.83 -6.70 0.22
N ASP A 59 17.14 -6.11 -0.76
CA ASP A 59 17.14 -6.58 -2.16
C ASP A 59 18.41 -6.13 -2.94
N ASP A 60 19.33 -5.40 -2.32
CA ASP A 60 20.56 -4.93 -2.96
C ASP A 60 21.58 -6.08 -3.08
N PRO A 61 22.22 -6.29 -4.25
CA PRO A 61 23.25 -7.33 -4.42
C PRO A 61 24.45 -7.22 -3.46
N PHE A 62 24.68 -6.04 -2.90
CA PHE A 62 25.76 -5.74 -1.95
C PHE A 62 25.31 -5.92 -0.49
N GLY A 63 24.04 -6.25 -0.25
CA GLY A 63 23.43 -6.51 1.05
C GLY A 63 22.91 -5.25 1.75
N ARG A 64 22.13 -5.49 2.81
CA ARG A 64 21.49 -4.49 3.67
C ARG A 64 22.47 -3.46 4.21
N ASP A 65 22.07 -2.18 4.22
CA ASP A 65 22.87 -1.08 4.78
C ASP A 65 22.87 -1.15 6.33
N PRO A 66 24.00 -1.45 6.99
CA PRO A 66 24.06 -1.60 8.45
C PRO A 66 23.94 -0.26 9.20
N SER A 67 23.82 0.85 8.47
CA SER A 67 23.62 2.19 9.01
C SER A 67 22.24 2.77 8.73
N PHE A 68 21.33 1.95 8.19
CA PHE A 68 20.01 2.37 7.77
C PHE A 68 19.22 3.06 8.87
N GLU A 69 19.13 2.47 10.07
CA GLU A 69 18.34 3.02 11.18
C GLU A 69 18.88 4.40 11.58
N LYS A 70 20.20 4.52 11.71
CA LYS A 70 20.88 5.79 12.03
C LYS A 70 20.67 6.83 10.95
N PHE A 71 20.61 6.42 9.69
CA PHE A 71 20.32 7.31 8.57
C PHE A 71 18.89 7.82 8.66
N VAL A 72 17.90 6.95 8.86
CA VAL A 72 16.49 7.35 9.00
C VAL A 72 16.33 8.27 10.22
N ASP A 73 16.81 7.86 11.39
CA ASP A 73 16.76 8.68 12.61
C ASP A 73 17.40 10.06 12.39
N GLY A 74 18.57 10.10 11.75
CA GLY A 74 19.26 11.33 11.40
C GLY A 74 18.44 12.23 10.49
N VAL A 75 17.84 11.67 9.44
CA VAL A 75 16.98 12.39 8.49
C VAL A 75 15.75 12.97 9.18
N LEU A 76 15.04 12.15 9.94
CA LEU A 76 13.81 12.58 10.62
C LEU A 76 14.09 13.63 11.70
N SER A 77 15.24 13.55 12.38
CA SER A 77 15.62 14.51 13.45
C SER A 77 15.87 15.94 12.94
N VAL A 78 16.23 16.11 11.66
CA VAL A 78 16.55 17.42 11.08
C VAL A 78 15.52 17.88 10.04
N CYS A 79 14.52 17.05 9.73
CA CYS A 79 13.45 17.39 8.82
C CYS A 79 12.68 18.63 9.33
N GLN A 80 12.46 19.60 8.44
CA GLN A 80 11.74 20.84 8.74
C GLN A 80 10.35 20.88 8.10
N SER A 81 10.04 19.94 7.20
CA SER A 81 8.74 19.87 6.54
C SER A 81 7.65 19.50 7.54
N LYS A 82 6.60 20.31 7.63
CA LYS A 82 5.44 20.08 8.51
C LYS A 82 4.31 19.30 7.85
N ASP A 83 4.40 19.11 6.54
CA ASP A 83 3.37 18.50 5.71
C ASP A 83 4.04 17.45 4.81
N VAL A 84 4.34 16.28 5.38
CA VAL A 84 4.84 15.12 4.64
C VAL A 84 3.74 14.65 3.69
N HIS A 85 4.04 14.54 2.40
CA HIS A 85 3.07 14.03 1.44
C HIS A 85 3.19 12.51 1.30
N ASN A 86 4.40 12.02 1.05
CA ASN A 86 4.65 10.60 0.83
C ASN A 86 5.70 10.10 1.83
N PHE A 87 5.39 9.00 2.51
CA PHE A 87 6.32 8.30 3.38
C PHE A 87 6.32 6.82 2.99
N TYR A 88 7.40 6.39 2.35
CA TYR A 88 7.64 5.01 1.97
C TYR A 88 8.73 4.42 2.86
N LEU A 89 8.42 3.29 3.49
CA LEU A 89 9.31 2.54 4.35
C LEU A 89 9.35 1.08 3.90
N ASP A 90 10.51 0.65 3.44
CA ASP A 90 10.82 -0.73 3.06
C ASP A 90 11.98 -1.22 3.90
N CYS A 91 11.65 -2.06 4.88
CA CYS A 91 12.60 -2.68 5.78
C CYS A 91 12.23 -4.15 5.93
N THR A 92 13.08 -5.04 5.47
CA THR A 92 12.76 -6.48 5.52
C THR A 92 13.89 -7.24 6.23
N MET A 93 13.56 -8.40 6.79
CA MET A 93 14.49 -9.17 7.61
C MET A 93 15.03 -8.38 8.82
N ILE A 94 14.20 -7.50 9.40
CA ILE A 94 14.60 -6.69 10.56
C ILE A 94 14.58 -7.51 11.84
N SER A 95 15.57 -7.32 12.70
CA SER A 95 15.64 -7.93 14.03
C SER A 95 14.65 -7.32 15.03
N ASP A 96 14.45 -8.03 16.15
CA ASP A 96 13.62 -7.56 17.27
C ASP A 96 14.10 -6.22 17.87
N ASP A 97 15.38 -5.90 17.78
CA ASP A 97 15.90 -4.62 18.27
C ASP A 97 15.58 -3.49 17.27
N GLU A 98 15.60 -3.77 15.97
CA GLU A 98 15.38 -2.79 14.90
C GLU A 98 13.91 -2.40 14.76
N ILE A 99 12.98 -3.30 15.10
CA ILE A 99 11.53 -2.99 15.10
C ILE A 99 11.19 -1.80 16.01
N SER A 100 11.98 -1.57 17.05
CA SER A 100 11.78 -0.49 18.01
C SER A 100 11.91 0.90 17.37
N HIS A 101 12.59 1.00 16.23
CA HIS A 101 12.73 2.24 15.47
C HIS A 101 11.54 2.51 14.53
N VAL A 102 10.88 1.46 14.03
CA VAL A 102 9.81 1.58 13.01
C VAL A 102 8.62 2.37 13.53
N VAL A 103 8.14 2.07 14.74
CA VAL A 103 6.96 2.75 15.30
C VAL A 103 7.20 4.25 15.51
N PRO A 104 8.34 4.70 16.06
CA PRO A 104 8.73 6.11 16.05
C PRO A 104 8.74 6.76 14.67
N TRP A 105 9.26 6.08 13.64
CA TRP A 105 9.30 6.63 12.27
C TRP A 105 7.90 6.85 11.69
N ILE A 106 6.99 5.89 11.90
CA ILE A 106 5.59 6.03 11.49
C ILE A 106 4.90 7.13 12.29
N SER A 107 5.17 7.23 13.60
CA SER A 107 4.63 8.29 14.44
C SER A 107 5.07 9.67 13.98
N PHE A 108 6.35 9.83 13.59
CA PHE A 108 6.86 11.04 12.97
C PHE A 108 6.05 11.39 11.71
N ALA A 109 5.84 10.44 10.80
CA ALA A 109 5.08 10.69 9.57
C ALA A 109 3.66 11.19 9.87
N VAL A 110 2.98 10.57 10.84
CA VAL A 110 1.64 10.96 11.30
C VAL A 110 1.62 12.36 11.90
N GLU A 111 2.58 12.69 12.78
CA GLU A 111 2.72 14.00 13.40
C GLU A 111 2.97 15.11 12.37
N HIS A 112 3.65 14.78 11.28
CA HIS A 112 3.92 15.67 10.15
C HIS A 112 2.88 15.53 9.03
N LYS A 113 1.67 15.07 9.37
CA LYS A 113 0.49 15.04 8.50
C LYS A 113 0.70 14.30 7.18
N VAL A 114 1.31 13.12 7.25
CA VAL A 114 1.44 12.21 6.10
C VAL A 114 0.11 12.07 5.36
N ARG A 115 0.18 12.11 4.02
CA ARG A 115 -0.98 11.86 3.14
C ARG A 115 -0.98 10.44 2.61
N ASN A 116 0.17 9.96 2.19
CA ASN A 116 0.35 8.64 1.60
C ASN A 116 1.41 7.89 2.41
N LEU A 117 0.98 6.83 3.08
CA LEU A 117 1.86 5.98 3.88
C LEU A 117 1.98 4.60 3.21
N ASN A 118 3.21 4.20 2.90
CA ASN A 118 3.51 2.90 2.31
C ASN A 118 4.49 2.15 3.20
N LEU A 119 4.09 0.95 3.62
CA LEU A 119 4.81 0.13 4.59
C LEU A 119 5.05 -1.27 4.02
N LYS A 120 6.33 -1.63 3.88
CA LYS A 120 6.82 -2.99 3.67
C LYS A 120 7.77 -3.28 4.83
N VAL A 121 7.27 -3.92 5.88
CA VAL A 121 8.04 -4.16 7.12
C VAL A 121 7.89 -5.61 7.56
N ASP A 122 8.96 -6.39 7.43
CA ASP A 122 9.00 -7.83 7.69
C ASP A 122 10.13 -8.22 8.65
N ILE A 123 9.84 -9.06 9.66
CA ILE A 123 10.74 -9.34 10.79
C ILE A 123 11.50 -10.68 10.66
N ASP A 124 11.05 -11.67 9.87
CA ASP A 124 11.84 -12.87 9.49
C ASP A 124 11.10 -13.70 8.41
N ARG A 125 11.79 -14.66 7.78
CA ARG A 125 11.21 -15.69 6.88
C ARG A 125 10.38 -16.76 7.60
N VAL A 126 10.45 -16.85 8.93
CA VAL A 126 9.98 -18.03 9.70
C VAL A 126 8.95 -17.71 10.80
N GLY A 127 8.73 -16.45 11.18
CA GLY A 127 7.93 -16.08 12.37
C GLY A 127 6.76 -15.12 12.12
N VAL A 128 5.68 -15.31 12.91
CA VAL A 128 4.38 -14.61 12.90
C VAL A 128 4.46 -13.18 13.51
N TRP A 129 5.59 -12.50 13.37
CA TRP A 129 5.80 -11.20 14.01
C TRP A 129 5.19 -10.11 13.16
N LEU A 130 4.21 -9.40 13.72
CA LEU A 130 3.49 -8.32 13.06
C LEU A 130 3.87 -6.97 13.69
N VAL A 131 4.07 -5.96 12.86
CA VAL A 131 4.30 -4.59 13.33
C VAL A 131 3.00 -4.02 13.88
N ARG A 132 3.01 -3.60 15.15
CA ARG A 132 1.91 -2.84 15.75
C ARG A 132 2.02 -1.38 15.35
N LEU A 133 1.04 -0.89 14.61
CA LEU A 133 1.01 0.49 14.14
C LEU A 133 0.58 1.44 15.27
N PRO A 134 1.13 2.68 15.29
CA PRO A 134 0.82 3.63 16.35
C PRO A 134 -0.66 4.06 16.32
N GLN A 135 -1.25 4.23 17.49
CA GLN A 135 -2.65 4.67 17.65
C GLN A 135 -2.95 6.03 17.00
N SER A 136 -1.94 6.90 16.90
CA SER A 136 -2.06 8.19 16.21
C SER A 136 -2.44 8.03 14.74
N LEU A 137 -2.05 6.92 14.09
CA LEU A 137 -2.41 6.64 12.70
C LEU A 137 -3.94 6.51 12.51
N LEU A 138 -4.63 5.93 13.50
CA LEU A 138 -6.09 5.75 13.47
C LEU A 138 -6.86 7.07 13.47
N THR A 139 -6.26 8.14 14.01
CA THR A 139 -6.89 9.48 14.11
C THR A 139 -6.28 10.48 13.12
N CYS A 140 -5.36 10.04 12.26
CA CYS A 140 -4.68 10.88 11.28
C CYS A 140 -5.69 11.41 10.23
N SER A 141 -5.94 12.72 10.26
CA SER A 141 -6.89 13.38 9.35
C SER A 141 -6.28 13.83 8.02
N SER A 142 -4.97 13.67 7.85
CA SER A 142 -4.29 13.93 6.58
C SER A 142 -4.11 12.68 5.73
N LEU A 143 -4.19 11.49 6.31
CA LEU A 143 -3.94 10.23 5.64
C LEU A 143 -5.05 9.94 4.61
N VAL A 144 -4.69 9.95 3.34
CA VAL A 144 -5.55 9.70 2.18
C VAL A 144 -5.35 8.29 1.63
N GLU A 145 -4.10 7.81 1.64
CA GLU A 145 -3.71 6.53 1.08
C GLU A 145 -2.85 5.74 2.07
N LEU A 146 -3.22 4.49 2.27
CA LEU A 146 -2.48 3.53 3.08
C LEU A 146 -2.17 2.29 2.25
N THR A 147 -0.89 2.04 2.04
CA THR A 147 -0.38 0.83 1.40
C THR A 147 0.35 -0.02 2.43
N MET A 148 -0.09 -1.26 2.59
CA MET A 148 0.54 -2.26 3.45
C MET A 148 0.97 -3.45 2.60
N LEU A 149 2.27 -3.64 2.45
CA LEU A 149 2.86 -4.78 1.73
C LEU A 149 3.23 -5.93 2.67
N SER A 150 3.12 -5.69 3.98
CA SER A 150 3.35 -6.63 5.07
C SER A 150 2.16 -6.64 6.02
N ASP A 151 1.95 -7.77 6.69
CA ASP A 151 0.89 -7.89 7.70
C ASP A 151 1.19 -6.96 8.90
N CYS A 152 0.19 -6.17 9.31
CA CYS A 152 0.29 -5.19 10.38
C CYS A 152 -0.85 -5.37 11.39
N ILE A 153 -0.61 -5.02 12.65
CA ILE A 153 -1.64 -5.00 13.69
C ILE A 153 -2.12 -3.56 13.91
N PHE A 154 -3.44 -3.42 13.95
CA PHE A 154 -4.12 -2.20 14.41
C PHE A 154 -4.91 -2.51 15.67
N ASP A 155 -4.57 -1.85 16.78
CA ASP A 155 -5.38 -1.94 18.00
C ASP A 155 -6.59 -1.00 17.88
N ILE A 156 -7.55 -1.34 17.01
CA ILE A 156 -8.78 -0.56 16.79
C ILE A 156 -9.72 -0.78 17.98
N PRO A 157 -10.09 0.27 18.74
CA PRO A 157 -11.00 0.13 19.87
C PRO A 157 -12.41 -0.25 19.42
N GLU A 158 -13.06 -1.19 20.12
CA GLU A 158 -14.43 -1.62 19.82
C GLU A 158 -15.46 -0.49 19.93
N SER A 159 -15.19 0.52 20.75
CA SER A 159 -16.05 1.68 21.05
C SER A 159 -15.74 2.92 20.20
N SER A 160 -14.83 2.82 19.23
CA SER A 160 -14.43 3.97 18.42
C SER A 160 -15.57 4.46 17.52
N VAL A 161 -15.78 5.78 17.49
CA VAL A 161 -16.88 6.42 16.75
C VAL A 161 -16.60 6.42 15.25
N VAL A 162 -15.33 6.63 14.83
CA VAL A 162 -14.80 6.55 13.45
C VAL A 162 -13.26 6.55 13.55
N CYS A 163 -12.54 5.67 12.84
CA CYS A 163 -11.10 5.81 12.59
C CYS A 163 -10.86 6.32 11.16
N PHE A 164 -9.61 6.59 10.79
CA PHE A 164 -9.20 6.90 9.41
C PHE A 164 -10.11 7.90 8.68
N PRO A 165 -10.34 9.10 9.27
CA PRO A 165 -11.42 9.99 8.85
C PRO A 165 -11.25 10.55 7.42
N SER A 166 -10.07 10.41 6.82
CA SER A 166 -9.75 10.93 5.48
C SER A 166 -9.22 9.87 4.52
N LEU A 167 -9.18 8.60 4.94
CA LEU A 167 -8.61 7.51 4.16
C LEU A 167 -9.56 7.09 3.03
N LYS A 168 -9.08 7.22 1.80
CA LYS A 168 -9.85 6.94 0.58
C LYS A 168 -9.34 5.74 -0.18
N ILE A 169 -8.06 5.41 -0.03
CA ILE A 169 -7.39 4.36 -0.79
C ILE A 169 -6.69 3.44 0.20
N ILE A 170 -7.01 2.15 0.13
CA ILE A 170 -6.31 1.10 0.86
C ILE A 170 -5.79 0.09 -0.15
N PHE A 171 -4.49 -0.16 -0.07
CA PHE A 171 -3.86 -1.31 -0.68
C PHE A 171 -3.31 -2.20 0.42
N MET A 172 -3.63 -3.48 0.37
CA MET A 172 -3.10 -4.44 1.32
C MET A 172 -2.65 -5.72 0.62
N SER A 173 -1.44 -6.15 0.92
CA SER A 173 -0.93 -7.48 0.63
C SER A 173 -0.99 -8.30 1.91
N ILE A 174 -1.95 -9.22 1.94
CA ILE A 174 -2.32 -10.02 3.09
C ILE A 174 -1.67 -11.39 2.93
N ARG A 175 -0.85 -11.79 3.92
CA ARG A 175 -0.35 -13.16 4.02
C ARG A 175 -1.05 -13.95 5.12
N SER A 176 -1.39 -13.32 6.25
CA SER A 176 -2.15 -13.95 7.32
C SER A 176 -2.82 -12.85 8.15
N PRO A 177 -4.01 -12.35 7.74
CA PRO A 177 -4.63 -11.23 8.46
C PRO A 177 -5.07 -11.71 9.84
N ASP A 178 -5.01 -10.84 10.85
CA ASP A 178 -5.79 -11.06 12.08
C ASP A 178 -7.27 -11.24 11.67
N GLY A 179 -7.92 -12.29 12.18
CA GLY A 179 -9.27 -12.71 11.81
C GLY A 179 -10.34 -11.63 12.01
N ASN A 180 -10.05 -10.54 12.71
CA ASN A 180 -10.94 -9.39 12.86
C ASN A 180 -10.46 -8.09 12.20
N LEU A 181 -9.26 -8.08 11.62
CA LEU A 181 -8.66 -6.85 11.07
C LEU A 181 -9.55 -6.25 9.98
N MET A 182 -9.93 -7.05 8.99
CA MET A 182 -10.72 -6.59 7.84
C MET A 182 -12.04 -5.96 8.27
N LYS A 183 -12.79 -6.68 9.11
CA LYS A 183 -14.06 -6.22 9.67
C LYS A 183 -13.91 -4.93 10.47
N LYS A 184 -12.91 -4.84 11.35
CA LYS A 184 -12.67 -3.64 12.17
C LYS A 184 -12.18 -2.47 11.33
N LEU A 185 -11.27 -2.70 10.39
CA LEU A 185 -10.68 -1.67 9.54
C LEU A 185 -11.75 -1.02 8.67
N PHE A 186 -12.50 -1.81 7.92
CA PHE A 186 -13.46 -1.28 6.94
C PHE A 186 -14.72 -0.70 7.57
N LYS A 187 -15.18 -1.22 8.71
CA LYS A 187 -16.23 -0.58 9.51
C LYS A 187 -15.84 0.84 9.94
N ASN A 188 -14.55 1.09 10.11
CA ASN A 188 -14.01 2.34 10.61
C ASN A 188 -13.36 3.19 9.52
N CYS A 189 -13.67 3.00 8.23
CA CYS A 189 -13.20 3.86 7.13
C CYS A 189 -14.39 4.53 6.43
N PRO A 190 -14.83 5.73 6.86
CA PRO A 190 -16.13 6.30 6.50
C PRO A 190 -16.22 6.81 5.06
N ILE A 191 -15.10 6.99 4.38
CA ILE A 191 -15.03 7.57 3.03
C ILE A 191 -14.16 6.74 2.07
N LEU A 192 -13.94 5.46 2.36
CA LEU A 192 -13.11 4.58 1.55
C LEU A 192 -13.71 4.43 0.15
N GLU A 193 -12.96 4.78 -0.89
CA GLU A 193 -13.42 4.77 -2.28
C GLU A 193 -12.73 3.70 -3.13
N ASP A 194 -11.48 3.36 -2.83
CA ASP A 194 -10.69 2.37 -3.57
C ASP A 194 -10.04 1.38 -2.59
N LEU A 195 -10.30 0.09 -2.81
CA LEU A 195 -9.77 -1.00 -2.02
C LEU A 195 -9.12 -2.03 -2.94
N SER A 196 -7.86 -2.33 -2.67
CA SER A 196 -7.09 -3.34 -3.37
C SER A 196 -6.54 -4.36 -2.38
N ILE A 197 -6.86 -5.64 -2.60
CA ILE A 197 -6.43 -6.75 -1.75
C ILE A 197 -5.63 -7.74 -2.58
N HIS A 198 -4.37 -7.95 -2.20
CA HIS A 198 -3.56 -9.08 -2.63
C HIS A 198 -3.56 -10.14 -1.54
N GLY A 199 -3.83 -11.40 -1.87
CA GLY A 199 -3.87 -12.49 -0.91
C GLY A 199 -3.04 -13.69 -1.39
N SER A 200 -2.22 -14.25 -0.50
CA SER A 200 -1.42 -15.44 -0.79
C SER A 200 -1.47 -16.54 0.27
N ASN A 201 -2.32 -16.42 1.30
CA ASN A 201 -2.66 -17.49 2.24
C ASN A 201 -3.86 -17.05 3.12
N LEU A 202 -5.11 -17.30 2.71
CA LEU A 202 -6.30 -16.89 3.48
C LEU A 202 -6.72 -17.95 4.53
N ASN A 203 -5.80 -18.80 5.00
CA ASN A 203 -6.10 -19.83 6.00
C ASN A 203 -6.35 -19.23 7.40
N ASN A 204 -7.50 -18.59 7.58
CA ASN A 204 -8.05 -18.31 8.90
C ASN A 204 -9.19 -19.28 9.18
N GLU A 205 -9.22 -19.84 10.39
CA GLU A 205 -10.30 -20.73 10.84
C GLU A 205 -11.62 -19.98 11.10
N ASP A 206 -11.60 -18.64 11.06
CA ASP A 206 -12.75 -17.78 11.33
C ASP A 206 -13.49 -17.38 10.03
N GLU A 207 -14.59 -18.08 9.71
CA GLU A 207 -15.52 -17.84 8.58
C GLU A 207 -16.19 -16.43 8.58
N SER A 208 -15.81 -15.51 9.47
CA SER A 208 -16.44 -14.18 9.59
C SER A 208 -15.48 -13.01 9.37
N THR A 209 -14.22 -13.29 9.04
CA THR A 209 -13.20 -12.26 8.81
C THR A 209 -13.55 -11.35 7.63
N PHE A 210 -14.22 -11.88 6.60
CA PHE A 210 -14.44 -11.19 5.34
C PHE A 210 -15.88 -10.67 5.13
N ASP A 211 -16.74 -10.74 6.15
CA ASP A 211 -18.05 -10.06 6.16
C ASP A 211 -17.86 -8.55 6.33
N ILE A 212 -17.69 -7.88 5.20
CA ILE A 212 -17.33 -6.47 5.10
C ILE A 212 -18.47 -5.73 4.43
N ASN A 213 -18.88 -4.58 4.94
CA ASN A 213 -19.82 -3.70 4.23
C ASN A 213 -19.20 -2.31 4.10
N VAL A 214 -18.76 -1.96 2.88
CA VAL A 214 -18.24 -0.63 2.55
C VAL A 214 -19.14 0.02 1.50
N SER A 215 -20.13 0.76 1.95
CA SER A 215 -21.10 1.42 1.07
C SER A 215 -20.50 2.59 0.26
N THR A 216 -19.36 3.12 0.67
CA THR A 216 -18.66 4.22 -0.04
C THR A 216 -17.76 3.74 -1.17
N LEU A 217 -17.54 2.42 -1.27
CA LEU A 217 -16.55 1.84 -2.16
C LEU A 217 -16.96 1.98 -3.63
N LYS A 218 -16.10 2.60 -4.44
CA LYS A 218 -16.30 2.80 -5.88
C LYS A 218 -15.56 1.75 -6.69
N MET A 219 -14.35 1.40 -6.27
CA MET A 219 -13.44 0.51 -6.96
C MET A 219 -12.96 -0.58 -6.01
N PHE A 220 -13.02 -1.82 -6.48
CA PHE A 220 -12.47 -2.96 -5.77
C PHE A 220 -11.59 -3.81 -6.68
N ARG A 221 -10.38 -4.13 -6.21
CA ARG A 221 -9.43 -4.98 -6.90
C ARG A 221 -9.02 -6.12 -5.98
N ILE A 222 -9.06 -7.35 -6.50
CA ILE A 222 -8.65 -8.54 -5.75
C ILE A 222 -7.70 -9.39 -6.60
N TRP A 223 -6.64 -9.81 -5.93
CA TRP A 223 -5.52 -10.51 -6.51
C TRP A 223 -5.10 -11.68 -5.62
N LEU A 224 -5.61 -12.88 -5.91
CA LEU A 224 -5.32 -14.11 -5.17
C LEU A 224 -4.30 -14.97 -5.91
N VAL A 225 -3.38 -15.60 -5.18
CA VAL A 225 -2.22 -16.34 -5.75
C VAL A 225 -2.20 -17.83 -5.37
N THR A 226 -2.95 -18.28 -4.37
CA THR A 226 -2.89 -19.65 -3.81
C THR A 226 -4.02 -20.59 -4.25
N ILE A 227 -3.84 -21.90 -3.97
CA ILE A 227 -4.58 -23.04 -4.54
C ILE A 227 -5.15 -23.96 -3.43
N ASP A 228 -5.64 -23.41 -2.30
CA ASP A 228 -6.33 -24.23 -1.29
C ASP A 228 -7.86 -24.05 -1.38
N GLU A 229 -8.63 -25.14 -1.23
CA GLU A 229 -10.10 -25.11 -1.28
C GLU A 229 -10.70 -24.26 -0.15
N LEU A 230 -10.05 -24.20 1.02
CA LEU A 230 -10.51 -23.42 2.16
C LEU A 230 -10.56 -21.90 1.87
N GLU A 231 -9.63 -21.43 1.04
CA GLU A 231 -9.52 -20.01 0.68
C GLU A 231 -10.64 -19.54 -0.26
N VAL A 232 -11.34 -20.48 -0.90
CA VAL A 232 -12.39 -20.20 -1.88
C VAL A 232 -13.60 -19.58 -1.19
N ASN A 233 -13.96 -20.09 -0.02
CA ASN A 233 -15.05 -19.58 0.80
C ASN A 233 -14.77 -18.14 1.24
N HIS A 234 -13.55 -17.86 1.71
CA HIS A 234 -13.13 -16.52 2.12
C HIS A 234 -13.14 -15.51 0.96
N ALA A 235 -12.72 -15.92 -0.24
CA ALA A 235 -12.84 -15.08 -1.42
C ALA A 235 -14.30 -14.78 -1.76
N MET A 236 -15.19 -15.78 -1.65
CA MET A 236 -16.63 -15.61 -1.90
C MET A 236 -17.30 -14.71 -0.85
N GLU A 237 -16.93 -14.80 0.42
CA GLU A 237 -17.37 -13.90 1.49
C GLU A 237 -16.94 -12.45 1.22
N LEU A 238 -15.67 -12.25 0.84
CA LEU A 238 -15.15 -10.94 0.47
C LEU A 238 -15.94 -10.35 -0.70
N LEU A 239 -16.22 -11.14 -1.75
CA LEU A 239 -17.03 -10.73 -2.89
C LEU A 239 -18.49 -10.42 -2.51
N ARG A 240 -19.07 -11.14 -1.53
CA ARG A 240 -20.42 -10.88 -1.02
C ARG A 240 -20.50 -9.56 -0.26
N GLY A 241 -19.46 -9.22 0.49
CA GLY A 241 -19.38 -7.98 1.27
C GLY A 241 -19.30 -6.69 0.44
N ILE A 242 -18.68 -6.77 -0.74
CA ILE A 242 -18.43 -5.61 -1.62
C ILE A 242 -19.51 -5.37 -2.69
N ASN A 243 -20.72 -5.91 -2.51
CA ASN A 243 -21.79 -5.87 -3.51
C ASN A 243 -22.24 -4.45 -3.96
N CYS A 244 -21.82 -3.40 -3.23
CA CYS A 244 -22.11 -2.01 -3.52
C CYS A 244 -21.17 -1.37 -4.56
N THR A 245 -20.11 -2.07 -4.96
CA THR A 245 -19.06 -1.51 -5.83
C THR A 245 -19.54 -1.20 -7.25
N LYS A 246 -18.99 -0.13 -7.83
CA LYS A 246 -19.26 0.29 -9.22
C LYS A 246 -18.27 -0.27 -10.22
N SER A 247 -17.05 -0.56 -9.75
CA SER A 247 -16.00 -1.15 -10.55
C SER A 247 -15.33 -2.30 -9.81
N LEU A 248 -15.17 -3.43 -10.49
CA LEU A 248 -14.57 -4.65 -9.99
C LEU A 248 -13.46 -5.10 -10.95
N SER A 249 -12.27 -5.38 -10.41
CA SER A 249 -11.16 -5.96 -11.18
C SER A 249 -10.70 -7.27 -10.52
N LEU A 250 -10.66 -8.34 -11.32
CA LEU A 250 -10.23 -9.68 -10.92
C LEU A 250 -9.08 -10.13 -11.81
N THR A 251 -7.94 -10.55 -11.25
CA THR A 251 -6.88 -11.17 -12.08
C THR A 251 -7.28 -12.54 -12.63
N ALA A 252 -6.51 -13.01 -13.61
CA ALA A 252 -6.71 -14.34 -14.19
C ALA A 252 -6.53 -15.49 -13.18
N TYR A 253 -5.65 -15.32 -12.19
CA TYR A 253 -5.49 -16.28 -11.09
C TYR A 253 -6.70 -16.27 -10.16
N THR A 254 -7.19 -15.09 -9.77
CA THR A 254 -8.41 -14.96 -8.98
C THR A 254 -9.63 -15.55 -9.70
N MET A 255 -9.73 -15.35 -11.02
CA MET A 255 -10.78 -15.95 -11.84
C MET A 255 -10.66 -17.47 -11.89
N GLU A 256 -9.48 -18.02 -12.10
CA GLU A 256 -9.23 -19.47 -12.04
C GLU A 256 -9.64 -20.05 -10.68
N PHE A 257 -9.31 -19.35 -9.61
CA PHE A 257 -9.62 -19.72 -8.24
C PHE A 257 -11.13 -19.76 -7.96
N ILE A 258 -11.84 -18.68 -8.31
CA ILE A 258 -13.31 -18.61 -8.20
C ILE A 258 -14.00 -19.69 -9.06
N SER A 259 -13.35 -20.19 -10.12
CA SER A 259 -13.89 -21.27 -10.95
C SER A 259 -13.98 -22.62 -10.23
N LEU A 260 -13.25 -22.79 -9.13
CA LEU A 260 -13.37 -23.98 -8.29
C LEU A 260 -14.63 -23.92 -7.42
N ALA A 261 -15.09 -22.70 -7.07
CA ALA A 261 -16.30 -22.41 -6.29
C ALA A 261 -17.63 -22.56 -7.06
N ILE A 262 -17.63 -23.17 -8.26
CA ILE A 262 -18.74 -23.00 -9.21
C ILE A 262 -20.10 -23.47 -8.67
N ASN A 263 -20.13 -24.36 -7.66
CA ASN A 263 -21.36 -24.87 -7.07
C ASN A 263 -22.04 -23.90 -6.09
N ASP A 264 -21.36 -22.82 -5.68
CA ASP A 264 -21.91 -21.85 -4.73
C ASP A 264 -22.69 -20.72 -5.41
N GLU A 265 -23.65 -20.16 -4.65
CA GLU A 265 -24.40 -18.98 -5.04
C GLU A 265 -23.47 -17.76 -5.08
N MET A 266 -23.25 -17.26 -6.31
CA MET A 266 -22.52 -16.03 -6.59
C MET A 266 -23.31 -14.80 -6.13
N PRO A 267 -22.64 -13.80 -5.52
CA PRO A 267 -23.30 -12.53 -5.21
C PRO A 267 -23.75 -11.84 -6.49
N THR A 268 -24.90 -11.15 -6.42
CA THR A 268 -25.34 -10.27 -7.50
C THR A 268 -24.73 -8.87 -7.29
N PHE A 269 -24.08 -8.35 -8.32
CA PHE A 269 -23.47 -7.03 -8.35
C PHE A 269 -24.38 -6.04 -9.09
N SER A 270 -25.46 -5.63 -8.44
CA SER A 270 -26.48 -4.75 -9.06
C SER A 270 -25.97 -3.33 -9.35
N ASN A 271 -24.94 -2.86 -8.65
CA ASN A 271 -24.38 -1.51 -8.86
C ASN A 271 -23.17 -1.48 -9.80
N LEU A 272 -22.74 -2.65 -10.29
CA LEU A 272 -21.51 -2.78 -11.06
C LEU A 272 -21.70 -2.31 -12.51
N ILE A 273 -20.90 -1.33 -12.89
CA ILE A 273 -20.93 -0.66 -14.19
C ILE A 273 -19.67 -1.01 -15.00
N HIS A 274 -18.54 -1.18 -14.32
CA HIS A 274 -17.25 -1.50 -14.92
C HIS A 274 -16.71 -2.81 -14.37
N LEU A 275 -16.39 -3.75 -15.25
CA LEU A 275 -15.86 -5.05 -14.87
C LEU A 275 -14.60 -5.34 -15.67
N GLU A 276 -13.51 -5.59 -14.96
CA GLU A 276 -12.23 -5.99 -15.53
C GLU A 276 -11.91 -7.41 -15.08
N LEU A 277 -11.68 -8.30 -16.05
CA LEU A 277 -11.41 -9.71 -15.81
C LEU A 277 -10.13 -10.12 -16.52
N GLY A 278 -9.16 -10.59 -15.76
CA GLY A 278 -8.07 -11.39 -16.27
C GLY A 278 -8.59 -12.76 -16.72
N ILE A 279 -8.24 -13.17 -17.93
CA ILE A 279 -8.69 -14.42 -18.52
C ILE A 279 -7.50 -15.26 -18.97
N LYS A 280 -7.41 -16.47 -18.42
CA LYS A 280 -6.68 -17.60 -19.03
C LYS A 280 -7.63 -18.38 -19.96
N ALA A 281 -7.12 -18.79 -21.12
CA ALA A 281 -7.90 -19.40 -22.20
C ALA A 281 -8.74 -20.63 -21.78
N CYS A 282 -8.28 -21.38 -20.77
CA CYS A 282 -8.94 -22.58 -20.26
C CYS A 282 -10.17 -22.32 -19.37
N PHE A 283 -10.25 -21.19 -18.68
CA PHE A 283 -11.28 -20.93 -17.65
C PHE A 283 -12.26 -19.80 -18.00
N GLY A 284 -11.82 -18.82 -18.80
CA GLY A 284 -12.64 -17.64 -19.13
C GLY A 284 -14.00 -17.97 -19.75
N ARG A 285 -14.10 -19.04 -20.54
CA ARG A 285 -15.35 -19.45 -21.20
C ARG A 285 -16.45 -19.86 -20.21
N LYS A 286 -16.10 -20.40 -19.04
CA LYS A 286 -17.09 -20.89 -18.05
C LYS A 286 -17.59 -19.77 -17.15
N LEU A 287 -16.69 -18.90 -16.71
CA LEU A 287 -17.02 -17.86 -15.73
C LEU A 287 -17.56 -16.59 -16.33
N LEU A 288 -17.12 -16.21 -17.54
CA LEU A 288 -17.57 -14.96 -18.16
C LEU A 288 -19.10 -14.86 -18.25
N PRO A 289 -19.85 -15.89 -18.73
CA PRO A 289 -21.32 -15.81 -18.75
C PRO A 289 -21.94 -15.64 -17.35
N ARG A 290 -21.32 -16.22 -16.31
CA ARG A 290 -21.82 -16.07 -14.93
C ARG A 290 -21.62 -14.64 -14.43
N PHE A 291 -20.44 -14.07 -14.63
CA PHE A 291 -20.15 -12.69 -14.25
C PHE A 291 -21.07 -11.69 -14.97
N LEU A 292 -21.39 -11.95 -16.23
CA LEU A 292 -22.39 -11.17 -16.97
C LEU A 292 -23.80 -11.34 -16.39
N ALA A 293 -24.20 -12.56 -16.02
CA ALA A 293 -25.52 -12.81 -15.44
C ALA A 293 -25.73 -12.17 -14.06
N ILE A 294 -24.67 -12.11 -13.24
CA ILE A 294 -24.71 -11.49 -11.90
C ILE A 294 -24.48 -9.97 -11.92
N SER A 295 -24.22 -9.37 -13.09
CA SER A 295 -23.91 -7.94 -13.26
C SER A 295 -24.91 -7.28 -14.22
N PRO A 296 -26.19 -7.14 -13.82
CA PRO A 296 -27.27 -6.75 -14.75
C PRO A 296 -27.14 -5.34 -15.34
N ASN A 297 -26.38 -4.45 -14.69
CA ASN A 297 -26.21 -3.04 -15.09
C ASN A 297 -24.82 -2.75 -15.67
N LEU A 298 -24.11 -3.78 -16.13
CA LEU A 298 -22.75 -3.63 -16.65
C LEU A 298 -22.71 -2.83 -17.96
N GLU A 299 -21.87 -1.80 -18.02
CA GLU A 299 -21.69 -0.94 -19.20
C GLU A 299 -20.32 -1.17 -19.88
N VAL A 300 -19.28 -1.42 -19.07
CA VAL A 300 -17.90 -1.60 -19.56
C VAL A 300 -17.37 -2.95 -19.10
N LEU A 301 -16.90 -3.74 -20.05
CA LEU A 301 -16.20 -5.00 -19.81
C LEU A 301 -14.79 -4.94 -20.41
N ILE A 302 -13.77 -5.08 -19.58
CA ILE A 302 -12.37 -5.20 -19.98
C ILE A 302 -11.94 -6.65 -19.75
N LEU A 303 -11.35 -7.26 -20.79
CA LEU A 303 -10.82 -8.62 -20.73
C LEU A 303 -9.31 -8.58 -20.92
N GLU A 304 -8.56 -8.85 -19.86
CA GLU A 304 -7.11 -8.93 -19.91
C GLU A 304 -6.68 -10.38 -20.19
N MET A 305 -6.22 -10.64 -21.42
CA MET A 305 -5.79 -11.97 -21.83
C MET A 305 -4.37 -12.26 -21.33
N VAL A 306 -4.23 -13.23 -20.42
CA VAL A 306 -2.91 -13.66 -19.92
C VAL A 306 -2.44 -14.86 -20.74
N SER A 307 -1.41 -14.68 -21.55
CA SER A 307 -0.75 -15.78 -22.26
C SER A 307 0.01 -16.65 -21.28
N SER A 308 -0.25 -17.95 -21.26
CA SER A 308 0.63 -18.93 -20.61
C SER A 308 1.96 -18.93 -21.35
N ILE A 309 2.94 -18.13 -20.90
CA ILE A 309 4.32 -18.36 -21.31
C ILE A 309 4.72 -19.65 -20.61
N VAL A 310 4.74 -20.73 -21.37
CA VAL A 310 5.43 -21.97 -21.00
C VAL A 310 6.91 -21.60 -20.91
N ILE A 311 7.42 -21.36 -19.71
CA ILE A 311 8.87 -21.38 -19.49
C ILE A 311 9.25 -22.86 -19.54
N ASN A 312 9.79 -23.26 -20.70
CA ASN A 312 10.43 -24.57 -20.90
C ASN A 312 11.73 -24.68 -20.11
#